data_AF-A0A2S5TKW8-F1
#
_entry.id   AF-A0A2S5TKW8-F1
#
_cell.length_a   1.000
_cell.length_b   1.000
_cell.length_c   1.000
_cell.angle_alpha   90.00
_cell.angle_beta   90.00
_cell.angle_gamma   90.00
#
_symmetry.space_group_name_H-M   'P 1'
#
loop_
_entity.id
_entity.type
_entity.pdbx_description
1 polymer ?
#
loop_
_entity_poly.entity_id
_entity_poly.type
_entity_poly.pdbx_seq_one_letter_code
_entity_poly.pdbx_strand_id
1 'polypeptide(L)' 'MPHPNDKLARLLRTQPAKLDFLSVLAEADRQKLAGDIEQARQAHSKHIRGSMEEALNQLPWLLRAPIRKLFGV' A
#
# COMPACT_ATOMS: atom_id res chain seq x y z
N MET A 1 -7.94 12.90 -23.04
CA MET A 1 -8.70 13.01 -21.78
C MET A 1 -8.14 11.98 -20.80
N PRO A 2 -7.80 12.35 -19.56
CA PRO A 2 -7.41 11.36 -18.54
C PRO A 2 -8.56 10.40 -18.25
N HIS A 3 -8.26 9.12 -18.00
CA HIS A 3 -9.28 8.14 -17.66
C HIS A 3 -9.76 8.38 -16.22
N PRO A 4 -11.07 8.36 -15.94
CA PRO A 4 -11.59 8.64 -14.58
C PRO A 4 -11.01 7.68 -13.51
N ASN A 5 -10.57 6.50 -13.94
CA ASN A 5 -9.98 5.48 -13.07
C ASN A 5 -8.44 5.48 -13.04
N ASP A 6 -7.74 6.43 -13.67
CA ASP A 6 -6.27 6.42 -13.76
C ASP A 6 -5.59 6.38 -12.39
N LYS A 7 -6.10 7.17 -11.43
CA LYS A 7 -5.56 7.19 -10.05
C LYS A 7 -5.72 5.81 -9.37
N LEU A 8 -6.93 5.24 -9.45
CA LEU A 8 -7.23 3.93 -8.86
C LEU A 8 -6.44 2.81 -9.55
N ALA A 9 -6.29 2.87 -10.87
CA ALA A 9 -5.50 1.93 -11.66
C ALA A 9 -4.03 1.91 -11.23
N ARG A 10 -3.44 3.10 -10.99
CA ARG A 10 -2.08 3.22 -10.43
C ARG A 10 -1.99 2.63 -9.03
N LEU A 11 -2.93 2.96 -8.15
CA LEU A 11 -2.94 2.46 -6.77
C LEU A 11 -3.14 0.95 -6.68
N LEU A 12 -3.90 0.35 -7.59
CA LEU A 12 -4.18 -1.08 -7.64
C LEU A 12 -3.21 -1.85 -8.55
N ARG A 13 -2.25 -1.17 -9.20
CA ARG A 13 -1.31 -1.75 -10.17
C ARG A 13 -2.03 -2.57 -11.26
N THR A 14 -3.12 -2.01 -11.78
CA THR A 14 -3.97 -2.64 -12.79
C THR A 14 -4.20 -1.69 -13.97
N GLN A 15 -4.87 -2.18 -15.00
CA GLN A 15 -5.26 -1.38 -16.17
C GLN A 15 -6.55 -0.60 -15.88
N PRO A 16 -6.68 0.66 -16.32
CA PRO A 16 -7.89 1.46 -16.10
C PRO A 16 -9.17 0.80 -16.61
N ALA A 17 -9.11 0.11 -17.76
CA ALA A 17 -10.23 -0.61 -18.37
C ALA A 17 -10.82 -1.71 -17.45
N LYS A 18 -9.99 -2.31 -16.60
CA LYS A 18 -10.47 -3.31 -15.62
C LYS A 18 -11.28 -2.68 -14.49
N LEU A 19 -11.26 -1.36 -14.36
CA LEU A 19 -11.96 -0.60 -13.34
C LEU A 19 -13.16 0.17 -13.91
N ASP A 20 -13.54 -0.06 -15.18
CA ASP A 20 -14.62 0.68 -15.84
C ASP A 20 -15.96 0.56 -15.12
N PHE A 21 -16.18 -0.52 -14.38
CA PHE A 21 -17.35 -0.67 -13.51
C PHE A 21 -17.45 0.41 -12.41
N LEU A 22 -16.32 1.05 -12.03
CA LEU A 22 -16.27 2.17 -11.09
C LEU A 22 -16.57 3.52 -11.74
N SER A 23 -16.73 3.58 -13.07
CA SER A 23 -17.14 4.80 -13.77
C SER A 23 -18.58 5.23 -13.41
N VAL A 24 -19.41 4.29 -12.95
CA VAL A 24 -20.78 4.52 -12.47
C VAL A 24 -20.82 5.31 -11.16
N LEU A 25 -19.74 5.25 -10.36
CA LEU A 25 -19.65 6.00 -9.11
C LEU A 25 -19.53 7.51 -9.37
N ALA A 26 -19.95 8.31 -8.40
CA ALA A 26 -19.64 9.73 -8.42
C ALA A 26 -18.12 9.95 -8.28
N GLU A 27 -17.63 11.06 -8.79
CA GLU A 27 -16.20 11.39 -8.70
C GLU A 27 -15.73 11.48 -7.24
N ALA A 28 -16.57 12.01 -6.34
CA ALA A 28 -16.30 12.07 -4.91
C ALA A 28 -16.08 10.67 -4.30
N ASP A 29 -16.88 9.68 -4.69
CA ASP A 29 -16.76 8.30 -4.19
C ASP A 29 -15.50 7.61 -4.70
N ARG A 30 -15.12 7.84 -5.96
CA ARG A 30 -13.84 7.35 -6.51
C ARG A 30 -12.64 7.95 -5.78
N GLN A 31 -12.70 9.25 -5.46
CA GLN A 31 -11.64 9.93 -4.72
C GLN A 31 -11.55 9.41 -3.29
N LYS A 32 -12.69 9.18 -2.63
CA LYS A 32 -12.75 8.55 -1.31
C LYS A 32 -12.14 7.16 -1.34
N LEU A 33 -12.54 6.31 -2.29
CA LEU A 33 -11.99 4.97 -2.47
C LEU A 33 -10.47 4.99 -2.69
N ALA A 34 -9.96 5.93 -3.48
CA ALA A 34 -8.52 6.09 -3.67
C ALA A 34 -7.82 6.45 -2.35
N GLY A 35 -8.42 7.34 -1.54
CA GLY A 35 -7.93 7.67 -0.21
C GLY A 35 -7.94 6.47 0.75
N ASP A 36 -9.02 5.69 0.76
CA ASP A 36 -9.16 4.50 1.60
C ASP A 36 -8.10 3.44 1.24
N ILE A 37 -7.81 3.25 -0.06
CA ILE A 37 -6.76 2.34 -0.54
C ILE A 37 -5.36 2.81 -0.10
N GLU A 38 -5.09 4.12 -0.19
CA GLU A 38 -3.81 4.70 0.27
C GLU A 38 -3.65 4.51 1.79
N GLN A 39 -4.69 4.80 2.57
CA GLN A 39 -4.68 4.60 4.01
C GLN A 39 -4.47 3.12 4.38
N ALA A 40 -5.17 2.20 3.72
CA ALA A 40 -4.99 0.77 3.92
C ALA A 40 -3.55 0.32 3.60
N ARG A 41 -2.95 0.80 2.51
CA ARG A 41 -1.54 0.52 2.17
C ARG A 41 -0.58 1.06 3.23
N GLN A 42 -0.82 2.26 3.75
CA GLN A 42 0.01 2.85 4.80
C GLN A 42 -0.12 2.07 6.11
N ALA A 43 -1.34 1.72 6.52
CA ALA A 43 -1.60 0.92 7.70
C ALA A 43 -0.93 -0.46 7.59
N HIS A 44 -1.05 -1.11 6.44
CA HIS A 44 -0.41 -2.40 6.18
C HIS A 44 1.13 -2.30 6.20
N SER A 45 1.71 -1.27 5.58
CA SER A 45 3.16 -1.02 5.62
C SER A 45 3.66 -0.80 7.05
N LYS A 46 2.92 -0.01 7.85
CA LYS A 46 3.23 0.22 9.28
C LYS A 46 3.16 -1.09 10.07
N HIS A 47 2.12 -1.90 9.84
CA HIS A 47 1.97 -3.18 10.51
C HIS A 47 3.13 -4.13 10.18
N ILE A 48 3.49 -4.29 8.90
CA ILE A 48 4.64 -5.12 8.50
C ILE A 48 5.93 -4.64 9.15
N ARG A 49 6.19 -3.32 9.15
CA ARG A 49 7.38 -2.77 9.80
C ARG A 49 7.39 -3.08 11.30
N GLY A 50 6.27 -2.89 11.98
CA GLY A 50 6.13 -3.21 13.40
C GLY A 50 6.40 -4.70 13.68
N SER A 51 5.77 -5.60 12.92
CA SER A 51 5.99 -7.04 13.05
C SER A 51 7.45 -7.45 12.78
N MET A 52 8.12 -6.78 11.82
CA MET A 52 9.55 -7.02 11.55
C MET A 52 10.44 -6.51 12.69
N GLU A 53 10.15 -5.33 13.26
CA GLU A 53 10.86 -4.79 14.41
C GLU A 53 10.70 -5.69 15.64
N GLU A 54 9.50 -6.21 15.88
CA GLU A 54 9.25 -7.20 16.93
C GLU A 54 10.04 -8.49 16.70
N ALA A 55 10.05 -9.03 15.48
CA ALA A 55 10.85 -10.20 15.13
C ALA A 55 12.36 -9.95 15.32
N LEU A 56 12.86 -8.77 14.95
CA LEU A 56 14.25 -8.36 15.17
C LEU A 56 14.59 -8.27 16.66
N ASN A 57 13.66 -7.86 17.51
CA ASN A 57 13.89 -7.79 18.95
C ASN A 57 14.05 -9.18 19.59
N GLN A 58 13.49 -10.23 18.99
CA GLN A 58 13.71 -11.62 19.41
C GLN A 58 15.09 -12.15 19.02
N LEU A 59 15.78 -11.50 18.07
CA LEU A 59 17.09 -11.92 17.59
C LEU A 59 18.23 -11.37 18.48
N PRO A 60 19.34 -12.11 18.62
CA PRO A 60 20.56 -11.63 19.25
C PRO A 60 21.03 -10.31 18.60
N TRP A 61 21.48 -9.36 19.43
CA TRP A 61 21.78 -7.98 19.01
C TRP A 61 22.75 -7.88 17.82
N LEU A 62 23.73 -8.79 17.74
CA LEU A 62 24.71 -8.88 16.65
C LEU A 62 24.06 -9.16 15.28
N LEU A 63 22.94 -9.87 15.26
CA LEU A 63 22.23 -10.26 14.03
C LEU A 63 21.20 -9.20 13.60
N ARG A 64 20.83 -8.27 14.48
CA ARG A 64 19.79 -7.27 14.17
C ARG A 64 20.20 -6.32 13.05
N ALA A 65 21.43 -5.81 13.07
CA ALA A 65 21.95 -4.88 12.07
C ALA A 65 22.06 -5.48 10.65
N PRO A 66 22.65 -6.68 10.46
CA PRO A 66 22.69 -7.30 9.13
C PRO A 66 21.30 -7.66 8.61
N ILE A 67 20.39 -8.09 9.48
CA ILE A 67 19.01 -8.43 9.07
C ILE A 67 18.25 -7.16 8.66
N ARG A 68 18.32 -6.06 9.43
CA ARG A 68 17.74 -4.77 9.00
C ARG A 68 18.22 -4.34 7.61
N LYS A 69 19.53 -4.50 7.35
CA LYS A 69 20.13 -4.16 6.05
C LYS A 69 19.61 -5.02 4.90
N LEU A 70 19.37 -6.32 5.13
CA LEU A 70 18.83 -7.23 4.11
C LEU A 70 17.37 -6.94 3.78
N PHE A 71 16.58 -6.58 4.79
CA PHE A 71 15.13 -6.36 4.64
C PHE A 71 14.73 -4.90 4.45
N GLY A 72 15.68 -3.97 4.39
CA GLY A 72 15.45 -2.55 4.08
C GLY A 72 14.64 -1.80 5.15
N VAL A 73 14.83 -2.16 6.42
CA VAL A 73 14.19 -1.52 7.59
C VAL A 73 15.13 -0.53 8.25
#